data_AF-A0A7L0ZPH9-F1
#
_entry.id   AF-A0A7L0ZPH9-F1
#
_cell.length_a   1.000
_cell.length_b   1.000
_cell.length_c   1.000
_cell.angle_alpha   90.00
_cell.angle_beta   90.00
_cell.angle_gamma   90.00
#
_symmetry.space_group_name_H-M   'P 1'
#
loop_
_entity.id
_entity.type
_entity.pdbx_description
1 polymer ?
#
loop_
_entity_poly.entity_id
_entity_poly.type
_entity_poly.pdbx_seq_one_letter_code
_entity_poly.pdbx_strand_id
1 'polypeptide(L)'
;DKAPFESPLGTINVLQDYHHILGWKFTAISVEDCMDSSVPLAAYKWLVCYLLQESDLKLSKEKQAGLSDFEAKNNCQVYYCRSLAIAFIEQTVLQRYHNYTHDPSIPPTLQPVLKNLSALYGLWSLSKHLAVLYQGGYASGEQPGGLIQNAILELCYRLKDDAVALVDVFAPPDFILNSPIGKASGEVRK
;
A
#
# COMPACT_ATOMS: atom_id res chain seq x y z
N ASP A 1 3.05 -4.32 -32.69
CA ASP A 1 3.67 -5.03 -31.55
C ASP A 1 4.48 -4.06 -30.72
N LYS A 2 3.94 -3.63 -29.57
CA LYS A 2 4.69 -2.85 -28.58
C LYS A 2 5.39 -3.84 -27.66
N ALA A 3 6.67 -3.60 -27.36
CA ALA A 3 7.41 -4.41 -26.39
C ALA A 3 6.63 -4.47 -25.06
N PRO A 4 6.58 -5.63 -24.38
CA PRO A 4 5.89 -5.77 -23.11
C PRO A 4 6.53 -4.82 -22.08
N PHE A 5 5.70 -4.20 -21.24
CA PHE A 5 6.18 -3.39 -20.13
C PHE A 5 6.83 -4.32 -19.10
N GLU A 6 8.14 -4.48 -19.17
CA GLU A 6 8.90 -5.34 -18.27
C GLU A 6 10.06 -4.58 -17.63
N SER A 7 10.29 -4.86 -16.35
CA SER A 7 11.49 -4.41 -15.64
C SER A 7 12.17 -5.59 -14.98
N PRO A 8 13.49 -5.54 -14.73
CA PRO A 8 14.22 -6.64 -14.09
C PRO A 8 13.63 -7.08 -12.73
N LEU A 9 12.96 -6.15 -12.02
CA LEU A 9 12.34 -6.41 -10.72
C LEU A 9 10.81 -6.58 -10.78
N GLY A 10 10.22 -6.60 -11.98
CA GLY A 10 8.79 -6.76 -12.19
C GLY A 10 7.91 -5.59 -11.72
N THR A 11 8.50 -4.47 -11.27
CA THR A 11 7.78 -3.38 -10.59
C THR A 11 6.86 -2.59 -11.52
N ILE A 12 7.15 -2.56 -12.82
CA ILE A 12 6.29 -1.88 -13.82
C ILE A 12 5.39 -2.86 -14.60
N ASN A 13 5.45 -4.16 -14.32
CA ASN A 13 4.71 -5.16 -15.08
C ASN A 13 3.18 -4.98 -14.93
N VAL A 14 2.74 -4.32 -13.85
CA VAL A 14 1.34 -3.89 -13.66
C VAL A 14 0.81 -3.06 -14.83
N LEU A 15 1.68 -2.35 -15.56
CA LEU A 15 1.27 -1.52 -16.69
C LEU A 15 0.89 -2.33 -17.94
N GLN A 16 1.19 -3.64 -17.99
CA GLN A 16 0.74 -4.52 -19.06
C GLN A 16 -0.80 -4.58 -19.13
N ASP A 17 -1.44 -4.63 -17.96
CA ASP A 17 -2.90 -4.70 -17.81
C ASP A 17 -3.54 -3.33 -17.57
N TYR A 18 -2.84 -2.24 -17.86
CA TYR A 18 -3.24 -0.87 -17.50
C TYR A 18 -4.72 -0.53 -17.78
N HIS A 19 -5.20 -0.83 -18.99
CA HIS A 19 -6.58 -0.52 -19.40
C HIS A 19 -7.62 -1.38 -18.67
N HIS A 20 -7.29 -2.65 -18.41
CA HIS A 20 -8.15 -3.55 -17.66
C HIS A 20 -8.21 -3.15 -16.19
N ILE A 21 -7.05 -2.81 -15.60
CA ILE A 21 -6.93 -2.35 -14.22
C ILE A 21 -7.79 -1.12 -13.98
N LEU A 22 -7.76 -0.10 -14.84
CA LEU A 22 -8.57 1.12 -14.65
C LEU A 22 -10.09 0.85 -14.57
N GLY A 23 -10.56 -0.27 -15.14
CA GLY A 23 -11.95 -0.70 -15.04
C GLY A 23 -12.34 -1.34 -13.70
N TRP A 24 -11.36 -1.69 -12.86
CA TRP A 24 -11.62 -2.34 -11.57
C TRP A 24 -12.35 -1.41 -10.61
N LYS A 25 -13.09 -2.04 -9.70
CA LYS A 25 -13.80 -1.40 -8.59
C LYS A 25 -13.44 -2.11 -7.29
N PHE A 26 -13.74 -1.46 -6.18
CA PHE A 26 -13.65 -2.10 -4.87
C PHE A 26 -14.66 -3.26 -4.79
N THR A 27 -14.19 -4.48 -4.51
CA THR A 27 -15.00 -5.70 -4.56
C THR A 27 -15.24 -6.37 -3.21
N ALA A 28 -14.53 -5.98 -2.14
CA ALA A 28 -14.71 -6.60 -0.83
C ALA A 28 -16.11 -6.28 -0.28
N ILE A 29 -16.81 -7.31 0.20
CA ILE A 29 -18.20 -7.20 0.71
C ILE A 29 -18.27 -7.38 2.23
N SER A 30 -17.19 -7.82 2.86
CA SER A 30 -17.10 -8.04 4.29
C SER A 30 -15.75 -7.58 4.86
N VAL A 31 -15.70 -7.45 6.19
CA VAL A 31 -14.45 -7.13 6.91
C VAL A 31 -13.41 -8.21 6.72
N GLU A 32 -13.82 -9.50 6.73
CA GLU A 32 -12.92 -10.63 6.52
C GLU A 32 -12.28 -10.61 5.14
N ASP A 33 -13.07 -10.37 4.08
CA ASP A 33 -12.54 -10.26 2.72
C ASP A 33 -11.50 -9.13 2.63
N CYS A 34 -11.78 -8.00 3.29
CA CYS A 34 -10.92 -6.83 3.25
C CYS A 34 -9.58 -7.06 3.95
N MET A 35 -9.50 -8.04 4.86
CA MET A 35 -8.26 -8.45 5.53
C MET A 35 -7.35 -9.33 4.69
N ASP A 36 -7.76 -9.76 3.49
CA ASP A 36 -6.81 -10.30 2.53
C ASP A 36 -5.99 -9.15 1.90
N SER A 37 -4.67 -9.19 2.10
CA SER A 37 -3.69 -8.30 1.47
C SER A 37 -3.79 -8.17 -0.07
N SER A 38 -4.43 -9.12 -0.76
CA SER A 38 -4.74 -9.02 -2.19
C SER A 38 -5.71 -7.87 -2.52
N VAL A 39 -6.62 -7.52 -1.60
CA VAL A 39 -7.59 -6.42 -1.74
C VAL A 39 -6.91 -5.05 -1.78
N PRO A 40 -6.13 -4.62 -0.76
CA PRO A 40 -5.42 -3.35 -0.83
C PRO A 40 -4.38 -3.34 -1.95
N LEU A 41 -3.80 -4.50 -2.31
CA LEU A 41 -2.87 -4.59 -3.43
C LEU A 41 -3.56 -4.29 -4.78
N ALA A 42 -4.75 -4.83 -5.02
CA ALA A 42 -5.55 -4.52 -6.21
C ALA A 42 -5.91 -3.03 -6.27
N ALA A 43 -6.29 -2.43 -5.12
CA ALA A 43 -6.57 -1.01 -5.02
C ALA A 43 -5.34 -0.15 -5.32
N TYR A 44 -4.15 -0.54 -4.86
CA TYR A 44 -2.89 0.15 -5.17
C TYR A 44 -2.51 0.05 -6.65
N LYS A 45 -2.68 -1.11 -7.27
CA LYS A 45 -2.47 -1.28 -8.73
C LYS A 45 -3.36 -0.31 -9.51
N TRP A 46 -4.64 -0.25 -9.14
CA TRP A 46 -5.58 0.71 -9.71
C TRP A 46 -5.14 2.16 -9.47
N LEU A 47 -4.76 2.51 -8.24
CA LEU A 47 -4.37 3.85 -7.84
C LEU A 47 -3.14 4.35 -8.62
N VAL A 48 -2.14 3.49 -8.82
CA VAL A 48 -0.95 3.80 -9.62
C VAL A 48 -1.34 4.06 -11.07
N CYS A 49 -2.17 3.21 -11.68
CA CYS A 49 -2.65 3.43 -13.05
C CYS A 49 -3.44 4.74 -13.19
N TYR A 50 -4.34 5.02 -12.24
CA TYR A 50 -5.14 6.24 -12.23
C TYR A 50 -4.27 7.50 -12.09
N LEU A 51 -3.38 7.53 -11.09
CA LEU A 51 -2.46 8.65 -10.87
C LEU A 51 -1.49 8.84 -12.03
N LEU A 52 -1.08 7.76 -12.71
CA LEU A 52 -0.25 7.84 -13.91
C LEU A 52 -1.01 8.54 -15.04
N GLN A 53 -2.28 8.17 -15.27
CA GLN A 53 -3.14 8.83 -16.25
C GLN A 53 -3.28 10.33 -15.97
N GLU A 54 -3.64 10.67 -14.74
CA GLU A 54 -3.90 12.06 -14.34
C GLU A 54 -2.62 12.90 -14.42
N SER A 55 -1.48 12.33 -14.04
CA SER A 55 -0.17 12.99 -14.15
C SER A 55 0.21 13.26 -15.60
N ASP A 56 0.02 12.28 -16.49
CA ASP A 56 0.32 12.43 -17.91
C ASP A 56 -0.60 13.45 -18.59
N LEU A 57 -1.90 13.41 -18.28
CA LEU A 57 -2.87 14.38 -18.79
C LEU A 57 -2.53 15.80 -18.33
N LYS A 58 -2.16 15.99 -17.07
CA LYS A 58 -1.77 17.31 -16.55
C LYS A 58 -0.49 17.80 -17.23
N LEU A 59 0.54 16.94 -17.33
CA LEU A 59 1.80 17.30 -17.98
C LEU A 59 1.61 17.65 -19.45
N SER A 60 0.79 16.88 -20.16
CA SER A 60 0.45 17.14 -21.56
C SER A 60 -0.26 18.48 -21.74
N LYS A 61 -1.18 18.85 -20.84
CA LYS A 61 -1.85 20.16 -20.86
C LYS A 61 -0.87 21.32 -20.65
N GLU A 62 0.04 21.22 -19.68
CA GLU A 62 1.06 22.27 -19.45
C GLU A 62 1.98 22.45 -20.66
N LYS A 63 2.37 21.35 -21.31
CA LYS A 63 3.16 21.39 -22.54
C LYS A 63 2.40 22.00 -23.72
N GLN A 64 1.12 21.68 -23.86
CA GLN A 64 0.25 22.27 -24.89
C GLN A 64 0.02 23.76 -24.67
N ALA A 65 0.10 24.24 -23.42
CA ALA A 65 0.07 25.66 -23.09
C ALA A 65 1.38 26.41 -23.45
N GLY A 66 2.36 25.73 -24.03
CA GLY A 66 3.62 26.33 -24.48
C GLY A 66 4.66 26.54 -23.39
N LEU A 67 4.43 25.99 -22.19
CA LEU A 67 5.40 26.05 -21.10
C LEU A 67 6.63 25.20 -21.38
N SER A 68 7.77 25.62 -20.84
CA SER A 68 9.00 24.83 -20.94
C SER A 68 8.85 23.49 -20.21
N ASP A 69 9.66 22.50 -20.58
CA ASP A 69 9.69 21.20 -19.90
C ASP A 69 9.95 21.32 -18.39
N PHE A 70 10.70 22.33 -17.97
CA PHE A 70 10.98 22.59 -16.56
C PHE A 70 9.74 23.09 -15.82
N GLU A 71 9.08 24.12 -16.36
CA GLU A 71 7.86 24.70 -15.77
C GLU A 71 6.71 23.68 -15.75
N ALA A 72 6.51 22.96 -16.85
CA ALA A 72 5.48 21.94 -16.95
C ALA A 72 5.68 20.84 -15.88
N LYS A 73 6.91 20.36 -15.68
CA LYS A 73 7.22 19.38 -14.63
C LYS A 73 6.99 19.95 -13.22
N ASN A 74 7.42 21.18 -12.98
CA ASN A 74 7.25 21.85 -11.69
C ASN A 74 5.75 22.00 -11.34
N ASN A 75 4.94 22.44 -12.30
CA ASN A 75 3.49 22.64 -12.12
C ASN A 75 2.72 21.32 -11.93
N CYS A 76 3.24 20.19 -12.41
CA CYS A 76 2.65 18.86 -12.21
C CYS A 76 3.10 18.19 -10.90
N GLN A 77 4.11 18.72 -10.20
CA GLN A 77 4.82 17.95 -9.19
C GLN A 77 3.96 17.63 -7.95
N VAL A 78 3.34 18.64 -7.34
CA VAL A 78 2.83 18.55 -5.95
C VAL A 78 1.69 17.54 -5.81
N TYR A 79 0.65 17.65 -6.64
CA TYR A 79 -0.57 16.84 -6.52
C TYR A 79 -0.61 15.64 -7.47
N TYR A 80 0.25 15.60 -8.49
CA TYR A 80 0.26 14.52 -9.49
C TYR A 80 1.52 13.66 -9.33
N CYS A 81 2.67 14.10 -9.83
CA CYS A 81 3.87 13.25 -9.91
C CYS A 81 4.37 12.79 -8.53
N ARG A 82 4.29 13.63 -7.49
CA ARG A 82 4.65 13.25 -6.12
C ARG A 82 3.71 12.18 -5.56
N SER A 83 2.40 12.37 -5.72
CA SER A 83 1.38 11.41 -5.26
C SER A 83 1.56 10.07 -5.97
N LEU A 84 1.79 10.09 -7.29
CA LEU A 84 2.09 8.91 -8.08
C LEU A 84 3.35 8.18 -7.57
N ALA A 85 4.44 8.91 -7.32
CA ALA A 85 5.69 8.32 -6.83
C ALA A 85 5.50 7.62 -5.47
N ILE A 86 4.77 8.25 -4.55
CA ILE A 86 4.47 7.66 -3.23
C ILE A 86 3.61 6.40 -3.40
N ALA A 87 2.51 6.48 -4.15
CA ALA A 87 1.62 5.35 -4.38
C ALA A 87 2.35 4.18 -5.06
N PHE A 88 3.27 4.46 -5.99
CA PHE A 88 4.08 3.45 -6.67
C PHE A 88 5.05 2.73 -5.72
N ILE A 89 5.71 3.48 -4.83
CA ILE A 89 6.61 2.90 -3.82
C ILE A 89 5.82 2.03 -2.83
N GLU A 90 4.70 2.54 -2.32
CA GLU A 90 3.84 1.79 -1.40
C GLU A 90 3.27 0.52 -2.05
N GLN A 91 2.83 0.60 -3.31
CA GLN A 91 2.40 -0.56 -4.10
C GLN A 91 3.52 -1.59 -4.23
N THR A 92 4.75 -1.13 -4.51
CA THR A 92 5.92 -2.01 -4.65
C THR A 92 6.24 -2.72 -3.33
N VAL A 93 6.21 -2.00 -2.21
CA VAL A 93 6.42 -2.58 -0.87
C VAL A 93 5.34 -3.60 -0.56
N LEU A 94 4.06 -3.25 -0.76
CA LEU A 94 2.94 -4.14 -0.50
C LEU A 94 2.97 -5.38 -1.39
N GLN A 95 3.30 -5.26 -2.67
CA GLN A 95 3.42 -6.40 -3.57
C GLN A 95 4.50 -7.39 -3.12
N ARG A 96 5.67 -6.87 -2.70
CA ARG A 96 6.75 -7.71 -2.18
C ARG A 96 6.34 -8.39 -0.87
N TYR A 97 5.69 -7.65 0.02
CA TYR A 97 5.23 -8.20 1.29
C TYR A 97 4.15 -9.28 1.09
N HIS A 98 3.17 -9.02 0.24
CA HIS A 98 2.15 -9.99 -0.16
C HIS A 98 2.78 -11.27 -0.72
N ASN A 99 3.71 -11.14 -1.68
CA ASN A 99 4.38 -12.30 -2.27
C ASN A 99 5.16 -13.10 -1.22
N TYR A 100 5.90 -12.41 -0.35
CA TYR A 100 6.67 -13.05 0.71
C TYR A 100 5.78 -13.85 1.67
N THR A 101 4.64 -13.28 2.09
CA THR A 101 3.73 -13.95 3.04
C THR A 101 2.90 -15.08 2.43
N HIS A 102 2.81 -15.13 1.11
CA HIS A 102 2.13 -16.20 0.37
C HIS A 102 3.09 -17.25 -0.19
N ASP A 103 4.40 -17.07 0.00
CA ASP A 103 5.40 -18.03 -0.44
C ASP A 103 5.26 -19.35 0.36
N PRO A 104 5.23 -20.52 -0.31
CA PRO A 104 5.09 -21.82 0.35
C PRO A 104 6.29 -22.20 1.22
N SER A 105 7.43 -21.52 1.10
CA SER A 105 8.60 -21.70 1.97
C SER A 105 8.42 -21.14 3.37
N ILE A 106 7.43 -20.25 3.59
CA ILE A 106 7.16 -19.69 4.91
C ILE A 106 6.51 -20.75 5.81
N PRO A 107 7.00 -20.94 7.05
CA PRO A 107 6.40 -21.88 8.00
C PRO A 107 4.89 -21.63 8.18
N PRO A 108 4.03 -22.66 8.08
CA PRO A 108 2.58 -22.51 8.21
C PRO A 108 2.14 -21.89 9.55
N THR A 109 2.94 -22.02 10.60
CA THR A 109 2.67 -21.43 11.92
C THR A 109 2.88 -19.92 11.96
N LEU A 110 3.78 -19.37 11.13
CA LEU A 110 4.08 -17.93 11.05
C LEU A 110 3.27 -17.23 9.97
N GLN A 111 2.81 -17.98 8.96
CA GLN A 111 2.12 -17.42 7.81
C GLN A 111 0.88 -16.56 8.20
N PRO A 112 0.01 -16.97 9.15
CA PRO A 112 -1.16 -16.19 9.53
C PRO A 112 -0.83 -14.80 10.11
N VAL A 113 0.10 -14.72 11.07
CA VAL A 113 0.50 -13.44 11.69
C VAL A 113 1.17 -12.52 10.67
N LEU A 114 2.02 -13.07 9.79
CA LEU A 114 2.67 -12.30 8.73
C LEU A 114 1.67 -11.78 7.68
N LYS A 115 0.67 -12.58 7.31
CA LYS A 115 -0.41 -12.15 6.42
C LYS A 115 -1.25 -11.03 7.04
N ASN A 116 -1.59 -11.14 8.33
CA ASN A 116 -2.28 -10.07 9.06
C ASN A 116 -1.47 -8.77 9.07
N LEU A 117 -0.15 -8.83 9.29
CA LEU A 117 0.72 -7.65 9.19
C LEU A 117 0.76 -7.05 7.78
N SER A 118 0.85 -7.89 6.75
CA SER A 118 0.83 -7.44 5.35
C SER A 118 -0.48 -6.75 4.99
N ALA A 119 -1.62 -7.29 5.45
CA ALA A 119 -2.93 -6.71 5.26
C ALA A 119 -3.07 -5.39 6.03
N LEU A 120 -2.62 -5.35 7.29
CA LEU A 120 -2.69 -4.15 8.13
C LEU A 120 -1.88 -3.01 7.51
N TYR A 121 -0.65 -3.29 7.09
CA TYR A 121 0.19 -2.32 6.38
C TYR A 121 -0.53 -1.80 5.14
N GLY A 122 -1.03 -2.70 4.28
CA GLY A 122 -1.68 -2.34 3.02
C GLY A 122 -2.94 -1.51 3.21
N LEU A 123 -3.83 -1.89 4.13
CA LEU A 123 -5.07 -1.17 4.40
C LEU A 123 -4.80 0.18 5.08
N TRP A 124 -3.91 0.22 6.07
CA TRP A 124 -3.58 1.47 6.76
C TRP A 124 -2.90 2.48 5.84
N SER A 125 -1.98 2.04 4.97
CA SER A 125 -1.36 2.92 3.98
C SER A 125 -2.37 3.38 2.93
N LEU A 126 -3.21 2.47 2.42
CA LEU A 126 -4.26 2.76 1.45
C LEU A 126 -5.30 3.76 1.98
N SER A 127 -5.63 3.69 3.29
CA SER A 127 -6.60 4.58 3.93
C SER A 127 -6.31 6.07 3.70
N LYS A 128 -5.01 6.42 3.58
CA LYS A 128 -4.54 7.79 3.31
C LYS A 128 -4.86 8.28 1.89
N HIS A 129 -5.11 7.34 0.98
CA HIS A 129 -5.44 7.59 -0.43
C HIS A 129 -6.93 7.42 -0.74
N LEU A 130 -7.78 7.19 0.27
CA LEU A 130 -9.21 6.97 0.08
C LEU A 130 -9.87 8.08 -0.75
N ALA A 131 -9.56 9.35 -0.47
CA ALA A 131 -10.11 10.46 -1.24
C ALA A 131 -9.86 10.32 -2.76
N VAL A 132 -8.66 9.89 -3.16
CA VAL A 132 -8.30 9.71 -4.57
C VAL A 132 -9.02 8.49 -5.17
N LEU A 133 -9.13 7.39 -4.41
CA LEU A 133 -9.86 6.19 -4.83
C LEU A 133 -11.35 6.49 -5.09
N TYR A 134 -11.96 7.34 -4.27
CA TYR A 134 -13.32 7.83 -4.49
C TYR A 134 -13.40 8.81 -5.67
N GLN A 135 -12.46 9.76 -5.76
CA GLN A 135 -12.43 10.77 -6.82
C GLN A 135 -12.34 10.14 -8.22
N GLY A 136 -11.47 9.14 -8.40
CA GLY A 136 -11.37 8.42 -9.68
C GLY A 136 -12.36 7.25 -9.81
N GLY A 137 -13.24 7.06 -8.83
CA GLY A 137 -14.38 6.15 -8.91
C GLY A 137 -14.05 4.66 -8.73
N TYR A 138 -12.88 4.30 -8.17
CA TYR A 138 -12.61 2.92 -7.76
C TYR A 138 -13.54 2.47 -6.64
N ALA A 139 -13.74 3.35 -5.65
CA ALA A 139 -14.69 3.19 -4.56
C ALA A 139 -15.90 4.11 -4.75
N SER A 140 -17.08 3.65 -4.34
CA SER A 140 -18.31 4.43 -4.35
C SER A 140 -19.20 4.04 -3.16
N GLY A 141 -20.02 4.99 -2.70
CA GLY A 141 -20.86 4.81 -1.51
C GLY A 141 -20.06 4.72 -0.20
N GLU A 142 -20.76 4.43 0.90
CA GLU A 142 -20.18 4.48 2.25
C GLU A 142 -19.41 3.20 2.63
N GLN A 143 -19.71 2.08 1.97
CA GLN A 143 -19.21 0.77 2.39
C GLN A 143 -17.68 0.62 2.31
N PRO A 144 -16.98 0.97 1.21
CA PRO A 144 -15.53 0.73 1.12
C PRO A 144 -14.73 1.39 2.25
N GLY A 145 -15.04 2.66 2.57
CA GLY A 145 -14.40 3.38 3.67
C GLY A 145 -14.64 2.71 5.03
N GLY A 146 -15.89 2.33 5.33
CA GLY A 146 -16.23 1.65 6.56
C GLY A 146 -15.59 0.26 6.69
N LEU A 147 -15.57 -0.52 5.61
CA LEU A 147 -14.94 -1.84 5.58
C LEU A 147 -13.43 -1.76 5.85
N ILE A 148 -12.73 -0.82 5.20
CA ILE A 148 -11.29 -0.61 5.42
C ILE A 148 -11.02 -0.22 6.88
N GLN A 149 -11.78 0.72 7.44
CA GLN A 149 -11.60 1.14 8.84
C GLN A 149 -11.85 -0.01 9.82
N ASN A 150 -12.93 -0.76 9.64
CA ASN A 150 -13.24 -1.90 10.51
C ASN A 150 -12.22 -3.04 10.38
N ALA A 151 -11.72 -3.31 9.18
CA ALA A 151 -10.67 -4.30 8.95
C ALA A 151 -9.35 -3.90 9.61
N ILE A 152 -8.97 -2.62 9.60
CA ILE A 152 -7.80 -2.12 10.33
C ILE A 152 -7.96 -2.37 11.84
N LEU A 153 -9.12 -2.06 12.41
CA LEU A 153 -9.40 -2.28 13.84
C LEU A 153 -9.35 -3.77 14.22
N GLU A 154 -9.96 -4.63 13.40
CA GLU A 154 -9.96 -6.08 13.59
C GLU A 154 -8.53 -6.66 13.48
N LEU A 155 -7.73 -6.21 12.50
CA LEU A 155 -6.34 -6.64 12.38
C LEU A 155 -5.50 -6.20 13.58
N CYS A 156 -5.68 -4.98 14.08
CA CYS A 156 -5.05 -4.52 15.31
C CYS A 156 -5.44 -5.38 16.52
N TYR A 157 -6.70 -5.79 16.60
CA TYR A 157 -7.18 -6.69 17.66
C TYR A 157 -6.51 -8.07 17.55
N ARG A 158 -6.46 -8.66 16.34
CA ARG A 158 -5.82 -9.97 16.09
C ARG A 158 -4.31 -9.97 16.38
N LEU A 159 -3.62 -8.87 16.09
CA LEU A 159 -2.17 -8.74 16.24
C LEU A 159 -1.73 -8.33 17.65
N LYS A 160 -2.66 -7.93 18.51
CA LYS A 160 -2.36 -7.41 19.86
C LYS A 160 -1.55 -8.40 20.69
N ASP A 161 -1.93 -9.68 20.67
CA ASP A 161 -1.32 -10.69 21.53
C ASP A 161 0.07 -11.12 21.01
N ASP A 162 0.32 -10.98 19.70
CA ASP A 162 1.62 -11.24 19.07
C ASP A 162 2.56 -10.02 19.10
N ALA A 163 2.06 -8.83 19.46
CA ALA A 163 2.79 -7.57 19.30
C ALA A 163 4.15 -7.54 20.01
N VAL A 164 4.25 -8.10 21.21
CA VAL A 164 5.51 -8.17 21.98
C VAL A 164 6.48 -9.10 21.27
N ALA A 165 6.04 -10.32 20.92
CA ALA A 165 6.89 -11.29 20.22
C ALA A 165 7.39 -10.78 18.87
N LEU A 166 6.55 -10.05 18.13
CA LEU A 166 6.93 -9.42 16.85
C LEU A 166 8.01 -8.35 17.01
N VAL A 167 7.96 -7.57 18.10
CA VAL A 167 8.98 -6.56 18.39
C VAL A 167 10.27 -7.23 18.90
N ASP A 168 10.16 -8.27 19.71
CA ASP A 168 11.30 -8.98 20.30
C ASP A 168 12.23 -9.59 19.24
N VAL A 169 11.69 -10.02 18.08
CA VAL A 169 12.50 -10.53 16.96
C VAL A 169 13.48 -9.49 16.41
N PHE A 170 13.17 -8.20 16.53
CA PHE A 170 14.01 -7.09 16.06
C PHE A 170 14.70 -6.33 17.18
N ALA A 171 14.30 -6.54 18.43
CA ALA A 171 14.77 -5.76 19.57
C ALA A 171 16.28 -6.00 19.79
N PRO A 172 17.12 -4.94 19.76
CA PRO A 172 18.50 -5.07 20.15
C PRO A 172 18.60 -5.29 21.67
N PRO A 173 19.72 -5.81 22.18
CA PRO A 173 19.95 -5.92 23.63
C PRO A 173 19.67 -4.60 24.38
N ASP A 174 19.19 -4.69 25.62
CA ASP A 174 18.82 -3.53 26.46
C ASP A 174 19.93 -2.46 26.55
N PHE A 175 21.20 -2.88 26.51
CA PHE A 175 22.36 -1.98 26.47
C PHE A 175 22.37 -1.06 25.24
N ILE A 176 22.01 -1.59 24.06
CA ILE A 176 21.92 -0.84 22.82
C ILE A 176 20.61 -0.04 22.77
N LEU A 177 19.51 -0.66 23.23
CA LEU A 177 18.20 -0.01 23.24
C LEU A 177 18.17 1.23 24.15
N ASN A 178 18.89 1.18 25.27
CA ASN A 178 19.09 2.25 26.24
C ASN A 178 17.78 3.02 26.57
N SER A 179 16.68 2.27 26.70
CA SER A 179 15.34 2.81 26.90
C SER A 179 14.72 2.21 28.16
N PRO A 180 14.49 3.01 29.22
CA PRO A 180 13.85 2.53 30.45
C PRO A 180 12.44 1.95 30.22
N ILE A 181 11.70 2.48 29.23
CA ILE A 181 10.35 2.02 28.88
C ILE A 181 10.35 0.81 27.91
N GLY A 182 11.51 0.45 27.35
CA GLY A 182 11.65 -0.60 26.35
C GLY A 182 12.45 -1.82 26.83
N LYS A 183 12.80 -1.91 28.11
CA LYS A 183 13.55 -3.04 28.65
C LYS A 183 12.83 -4.36 28.39
N ALA A 184 13.59 -5.39 27.97
CA ALA A 184 13.05 -6.74 27.74
C ALA A 184 12.37 -7.34 28.99
N SER A 185 12.79 -6.92 30.19
CA SER A 185 12.18 -7.35 31.46
C SER A 185 10.78 -6.76 31.74
N GLY A 186 10.35 -5.74 30.99
CA GLY A 186 9.10 -5.01 31.27
C GLY A 186 9.14 -4.15 32.54
N GLU A 187 10.28 -4.06 33.25
CA GLU A 187 10.43 -3.25 34.45
C GLU A 187 10.63 -1.76 34.10
N VAL A 188 9.52 -1.04 33.90
CA VAL A 188 9.54 0.38 33.52
C VAL A 188 9.74 1.33 34.71
N ARG A 189 9.34 0.91 35.91
CA ARG A 189 9.44 1.72 37.14
C ARG A 189 10.34 1.04 38.16
N LYS A 190 11.59 1.48 38.24
CA LYS A 190 12.45 1.37 39.42
C LYS A 190 13.11 2.72 39.67
#